data_AF-A0A937FA81-F1
#
_entry.id   AF-A0A937FA81-F1
#
_cell.length_a   1.000
_cell.length_b   1.000
_cell.length_c   1.000
_cell.angle_alpha   90.00
_cell.angle_beta   90.00
_cell.angle_gamma   90.00
#
_symmetry.space_group_name_H-M   'P 1'
#
loop_
_entity.id
_entity.type
_entity.pdbx_description
1 polymer ?
#
loop_
_entity_poly.entity_id
_entity_poly.type
_entity_poly.pdbx_seq_one_letter_code
_entity_poly.pdbx_strand_id
1 'polypeptide(L)'
;MAKRKNPLSDLDAFLKQEASSLVNPEAIKNEDENNATPAAEAKAPEKPSKELIIKLLLLLAEEEGAAFQDSFYEIIKSTQETLGLHSSEDKMLMNTILYLKNKPNWKESIADYWGKLGV
;
A
#
# COMPACT_ATOMS: atom_id res chain seq x y z
N MET A 1 31.81 7.44 47.57
CA MET A 1 30.55 7.98 47.00
C MET A 1 30.66 7.92 45.48
N ALA A 2 30.12 6.87 44.86
CA ALA A 2 30.16 6.73 43.40
C ALA A 2 29.20 7.75 42.78
N LYS A 3 29.75 8.79 42.14
CA LYS A 3 28.98 9.77 41.37
C LYS A 3 28.39 9.01 40.17
N ARG A 4 27.12 8.64 40.26
CA ARG A 4 26.38 8.03 39.15
C ARG A 4 26.29 9.07 38.04
N LYS A 5 27.02 8.84 36.94
CA LYS A 5 26.91 9.67 35.73
C LYS A 5 25.48 9.51 35.19
N ASN A 6 24.78 10.63 35.02
CA ASN A 6 23.39 10.62 34.57
C ASN A 6 23.37 10.35 33.05
N PRO A 7 22.82 9.22 32.59
CA PRO A 7 22.84 8.87 31.16
C PRO A 7 22.03 9.85 30.29
N LEU A 8 21.12 10.63 30.89
CA LEU A 8 20.37 11.69 30.20
C LEU A 8 21.24 12.87 29.75
N SER A 9 22.29 13.22 30.50
CA SER A 9 23.17 14.34 30.09
C SER A 9 24.07 13.99 28.91
N ASP A 10 24.37 12.71 28.72
CA ASP A 10 25.13 12.22 27.55
C ASP A 10 24.26 12.24 26.29
N LEU A 11 22.96 11.94 26.42
CA LEU A 11 22.01 12.01 25.31
C LEU A 11 21.83 13.46 24.82
N ASP A 12 21.71 14.41 25.75
CA ASP A 12 21.62 15.85 25.41
C ASP A 12 22.90 16.38 24.75
N ALA A 13 24.07 15.89 25.17
CA ALA A 13 25.33 16.25 24.54
C ALA A 13 25.43 15.68 23.12
N PHE A 14 24.98 14.43 22.92
CA PHE A 14 24.95 13.78 21.61
C PHE A 14 23.96 14.46 20.65
N LEU A 15 22.75 14.79 21.11
CA LEU A 15 21.74 15.48 20.30
C LEU A 15 22.18 16.89 19.87
N LYS A 16 22.89 17.63 20.74
CA LYS A 16 23.46 18.94 20.39
C LYS A 16 24.60 18.84 19.37
N GLN A 17 25.37 17.76 19.42
CA GLN A 17 26.46 17.52 18.47
C GLN A 17 25.92 17.21 17.07
N GLU A 18 24.91 16.36 16.95
CA GLU A 18 24.23 16.08 15.67
C GLU A 18 23.50 17.32 15.11
N ALA A 19 22.82 18.09 15.97
CA ALA A 19 22.15 19.33 15.56
C ALA A 19 23.11 20.43 15.09
N SER A 20 24.39 20.36 15.49
CA SER A 20 25.43 21.29 15.02
C SER A 20 26.13 20.80 13.74
N SER A 21 25.92 19.54 13.35
CA SER A 21 26.51 18.93 12.15
C SER A 21 25.60 19.05 10.92
N LEU A 22 24.31 19.34 11.10
CA LEU A 22 23.38 19.61 10.02
C LEU A 22 23.13 21.12 9.90
N VAL A 23 23.52 21.68 8.74
CA VAL A 23 23.10 22.98 8.19
C VAL A 23 24.04 24.16 8.50
N ASN A 24 25.02 24.36 7.62
CA ASN A 24 25.46 25.71 7.27
C ASN A 24 25.48 25.84 5.72
N PRO A 25 24.32 26.00 5.06
CA PRO A 25 24.28 26.29 3.64
C PRO A 25 24.80 27.70 3.43
N GLU A 26 25.82 27.83 2.58
CA GLU A 26 26.25 29.11 2.04
C GLU A 26 25.03 29.89 1.55
N ALA A 27 24.92 31.15 1.98
CA ALA A 27 23.94 32.07 1.46
C ALA A 27 24.26 32.35 -0.01
N ILE A 28 23.62 31.61 -0.91
CA ILE A 28 23.65 31.87 -2.34
C ILE A 28 22.83 33.15 -2.58
N LYS A 29 23.55 34.23 -2.92
CA LYS A 29 22.99 35.45 -3.49
C LYS A 29 22.32 35.08 -4.81
N ASN A 30 21.01 35.21 -4.89
CA ASN A 30 20.27 35.13 -6.16
C ASN A 30 20.13 36.54 -6.73
N GLU A 31 20.95 36.86 -7.73
CA GLU A 31 20.61 37.79 -8.81
C GLU A 31 20.54 36.98 -10.11
N ASP A 32 19.36 37.02 -10.70
CA ASP A 32 19.00 36.91 -12.11
C ASP A 32 19.15 35.61 -12.96
N GLU A 33 17.98 35.29 -13.51
CA GLU A 33 17.68 34.92 -14.91
C GLU A 33 18.17 33.60 -15.53
N ASN A 34 17.14 32.90 -16.03
CA ASN A 34 17.03 32.25 -17.32
C ASN A 34 17.30 30.73 -17.43
N ASN A 35 16.18 30.05 -17.67
CA ASN A 35 16.03 28.96 -18.64
C ASN A 35 16.58 27.58 -18.27
N ALA A 36 15.74 26.75 -17.64
CA ALA A 36 15.77 25.31 -17.84
C ALA A 36 14.37 24.72 -17.59
N THR A 37 13.76 24.27 -18.69
CA THR A 37 12.92 23.06 -18.87
C THR A 37 12.21 22.50 -17.63
N PRO A 38 10.87 22.32 -17.65
CA PRO A 38 10.18 21.64 -16.56
C PRO A 38 10.62 20.18 -16.54
N ALA A 39 11.57 19.86 -15.67
CA ALA A 39 11.80 18.50 -15.24
C ALA A 39 10.49 18.03 -14.62
N ALA A 40 9.80 17.14 -15.32
CA ALA A 40 8.67 16.42 -14.78
C ALA A 40 9.14 15.71 -13.52
N GLU A 41 8.84 16.31 -12.37
CA GLU A 41 8.82 15.63 -11.09
C GLU A 41 7.97 14.40 -11.28
N ALA A 42 8.65 13.25 -11.35
CA ALA A 42 8.02 11.96 -11.23
C ALA A 42 7.32 11.94 -9.88
N LYS A 43 6.03 12.30 -9.88
CA LYS A 43 5.13 12.10 -8.75
C LYS A 43 5.28 10.64 -8.36
N ALA A 44 5.83 10.41 -7.16
CA ALA A 44 5.69 9.15 -6.47
C ALA A 44 4.21 8.75 -6.55
N PRO A 45 3.88 7.46 -6.80
CA PRO A 45 2.50 7.05 -6.95
C PRO A 45 1.76 7.42 -5.66
N GLU A 46 0.90 8.43 -5.75
CA GLU A 46 -0.04 8.76 -4.67
C GLU A 46 -0.80 7.48 -4.38
N LYS A 47 -0.63 6.97 -3.16
CA LYS A 47 -1.41 5.81 -2.71
C LYS A 47 -2.88 6.18 -2.94
N PRO A 48 -3.61 5.42 -3.78
CA PRO A 48 -4.98 5.78 -4.11
C PRO A 48 -5.79 5.85 -2.82
N SER A 49 -6.51 6.95 -2.62
CA SER A 49 -7.38 7.08 -1.46
C SER A 49 -8.53 6.07 -1.56
N LYS A 50 -9.04 5.63 -0.41
CA LYS A 50 -10.14 4.65 -0.37
C LYS A 50 -11.37 5.17 -1.13
N GLU A 51 -11.63 6.46 -1.01
CA GLU A 51 -12.75 7.14 -1.66
C GLU A 51 -12.61 7.12 -3.19
N LEU A 52 -11.38 7.22 -3.70
CA LEU A 52 -11.10 7.17 -5.12
C LEU A 52 -11.31 5.74 -5.66
N ILE A 53 -10.88 4.72 -4.92
CA ILE A 53 -11.10 3.31 -5.29
C ILE A 53 -12.60 2.99 -5.33
N ILE A 54 -13.37 3.44 -4.32
CA ILE A 54 -14.82 3.23 -4.29
C ILE A 54 -15.50 3.89 -5.48
N LYS A 55 -15.11 5.12 -5.82
CA LYS A 55 -15.64 5.81 -7.00
C LYS A 55 -15.33 5.06 -8.31
N LEU A 56 -14.11 4.55 -8.46
CA LEU A 56 -13.74 3.76 -9.64
C LEU A 56 -14.54 2.46 -9.74
N LEU A 57 -14.76 1.77 -8.62
CA LEU A 57 -15.59 0.56 -8.60
C LEU A 57 -17.05 0.85 -8.96
N LEU A 58 -17.60 1.97 -8.50
CA LEU A 58 -18.95 2.38 -8.88
C LEU A 58 -19.05 2.71 -10.37
N LEU A 59 -18.08 3.41 -10.93
CA LEU A 59 -18.03 3.70 -12.37
C LEU A 59 -17.93 2.42 -13.20
N LEU A 60 -17.09 1.47 -12.77
CA LEU A 60 -16.96 0.18 -13.45
C LEU A 60 -18.26 -0.63 -13.37
N ALA A 61 -18.97 -0.54 -12.25
CA ALA A 61 -20.28 -1.17 -12.09
C ALA A 61 -21.35 -0.55 -13.00
N GLU A 62 -21.31 0.76 -13.22
CA GLU A 62 -22.19 1.45 -14.16
C GLU A 62 -21.89 1.07 -15.61
N GLU A 63 -20.62 0.85 -15.96
CA GLU A 63 -20.18 0.48 -17.31
C GLU A 63 -20.48 -1.00 -17.65
N GLU A 64 -20.15 -1.92 -16.76
CA GLU A 64 -20.27 -3.37 -17.00
C GLU A 64 -21.64 -3.95 -16.59
N GLY A 65 -22.40 -3.23 -15.75
CA GLY A 65 -23.72 -3.63 -15.29
C GLY A 65 -23.71 -4.99 -14.59
N ALA A 66 -24.42 -5.98 -15.15
CA ALA A 66 -24.54 -7.30 -14.55
C ALA A 66 -23.23 -8.11 -14.57
N ALA A 67 -22.32 -7.82 -15.51
CA ALA A 67 -21.03 -8.51 -15.62
C ALA A 67 -20.02 -8.04 -14.56
N PHE A 68 -20.26 -6.88 -13.94
CA PHE A 68 -19.39 -6.29 -12.92
C PHE A 68 -19.12 -7.23 -11.74
N GLN A 69 -20.10 -8.05 -11.35
CA GLN A 69 -19.90 -8.96 -10.23
C GLN A 69 -18.78 -9.97 -10.49
N ASP A 70 -18.71 -10.50 -11.71
CA ASP A 70 -17.68 -11.47 -12.08
C ASP A 70 -16.29 -10.84 -12.15
N SER A 71 -16.19 -9.62 -12.71
CA SER A 71 -14.93 -8.88 -12.78
C SER A 71 -14.46 -8.45 -11.38
N PHE A 72 -15.37 -7.97 -10.53
CA PHE A 72 -15.08 -7.60 -9.15
C PHE A 72 -14.53 -8.78 -8.33
N TYR A 73 -15.13 -9.95 -8.49
CA TYR A 73 -14.66 -11.17 -7.83
C TYR A 73 -13.26 -11.59 -8.30
N GLU A 74 -12.96 -11.46 -9.59
CA GLU A 74 -11.60 -11.69 -10.09
C GLU A 74 -10.60 -10.66 -9.58
N ILE A 75 -10.98 -9.38 -9.44
CA ILE A 75 -10.13 -8.34 -8.86
C ILE A 75 -9.76 -8.72 -7.41
N ILE A 76 -10.73 -9.11 -6.58
CA ILE A 76 -10.46 -9.50 -5.19
C ILE A 76 -9.54 -10.72 -5.16
N LYS A 77 -9.84 -11.74 -5.97
CA LYS A 77 -9.05 -12.97 -6.04
C LYS A 77 -7.59 -12.69 -6.43
N SER A 78 -7.39 -11.97 -7.52
CA SER A 78 -6.06 -11.57 -8.00
C SER A 78 -5.30 -10.73 -6.97
N THR A 79 -6.00 -9.84 -6.27
CA THR A 79 -5.40 -9.03 -5.20
C THR A 79 -4.92 -9.91 -4.04
N GLN A 80 -5.73 -10.88 -3.59
CA GLN A 80 -5.31 -11.79 -2.51
C GLN A 80 -4.16 -12.71 -2.92
N GLU A 81 -4.19 -13.25 -4.14
CA GLU A 81 -3.10 -14.07 -4.69
C GLU A 81 -1.79 -13.28 -4.78
N THR A 82 -1.85 -12.03 -5.24
CA THR A 82 -0.67 -11.15 -5.36
C THR A 82 -0.09 -10.77 -4.01
N LEU A 83 -0.95 -10.50 -3.02
CA LEU A 83 -0.51 -10.11 -1.67
C LEU A 83 -0.06 -11.32 -0.82
N GLY A 84 -0.32 -12.55 -1.27
CA GLY A 84 0.00 -13.77 -0.51
C GLY A 84 -0.70 -13.84 0.85
N LEU A 85 -1.87 -13.20 0.97
CA LEU A 85 -2.61 -13.11 2.24
C LEU A 85 -3.39 -14.41 2.46
N HIS A 86 -3.02 -15.12 3.52
CA HIS A 86 -3.60 -16.42 3.88
C HIS A 86 -4.17 -16.46 5.30
N SER A 87 -4.63 -15.30 5.81
CA SER A 87 -5.35 -15.27 7.09
C SER A 87 -6.63 -16.11 7.00
N SER A 88 -7.17 -16.49 8.16
CA SER A 88 -8.47 -17.18 8.23
C SER A 88 -9.58 -16.39 7.55
N GLU A 89 -9.56 -15.07 7.71
CA GLU A 89 -10.49 -14.11 7.15
C GLU A 89 -10.36 -14.06 5.63
N ASP A 90 -9.14 -14.05 5.11
CA ASP A 90 -8.88 -14.06 3.68
C ASP A 90 -9.34 -15.36 3.02
N LYS A 91 -9.05 -16.50 3.67
CA LYS A 91 -9.52 -17.81 3.22
C LYS A 91 -11.05 -17.89 3.20
N MET A 92 -11.71 -17.31 4.21
CA MET A 92 -13.17 -17.25 4.27
C MET A 92 -13.74 -16.36 3.15
N LEU A 93 -13.12 -15.21 2.89
CA LEU A 93 -13.51 -14.31 1.79
C LEU A 93 -13.38 -15.03 0.45
N MET A 94 -12.25 -15.69 0.20
CA MET A 94 -12.02 -16.45 -1.02
C MET A 94 -13.03 -17.59 -1.20
N ASN A 95 -13.30 -18.37 -0.14
CA ASN A 95 -14.31 -19.42 -0.17
C ASN A 95 -15.70 -18.87 -0.50
N THR A 96 -16.04 -17.70 0.03
CA THR A 96 -17.31 -17.02 -0.24
C THR A 96 -17.41 -16.61 -1.69
N ILE A 97 -16.33 -16.05 -2.27
CA ILE A 97 -16.27 -15.68 -3.68
C ILE A 97 -16.43 -16.92 -4.58
N LEU A 98 -15.69 -17.99 -4.30
CA LEU A 98 -15.77 -19.24 -5.07
C LEU A 98 -17.18 -19.86 -5.01
N TYR A 99 -17.82 -19.81 -3.84
CA TYR A 99 -19.21 -20.23 -3.67
C TYR A 99 -20.18 -19.39 -4.52
N LEU A 100 -20.04 -18.07 -4.50
CA LEU A 100 -20.91 -17.17 -5.25
C LEU A 100 -20.78 -17.37 -6.77
N LYS A 101 -19.55 -17.59 -7.26
CA LYS A 101 -19.28 -17.84 -8.68
C LYS A 101 -19.80 -19.19 -9.17
N ASN A 102 -19.71 -20.24 -8.36
CA ASN A 102 -20.06 -21.60 -8.79
C ASN A 102 -20.92 -22.33 -7.75
N LYS A 103 -22.10 -21.78 -7.46
CA LYS A 103 -23.06 -22.31 -6.49
C LYS A 103 -23.33 -23.82 -6.57
N PRO A 104 -23.55 -24.44 -7.74
CA PRO A 104 -23.84 -25.87 -7.78
C PRO A 104 -22.62 -26.75 -7.47
N ASN A 105 -21.43 -26.34 -7.89
CA ASN A 105 -20.18 -27.12 -7.75
C ASN A 105 -19.17 -26.40 -6.85
N TRP A 106 -19.68 -25.77 -5.78
CA TRP A 106 -18.88 -24.88 -4.95
C TRP A 106 -17.80 -25.64 -4.19
N LYS A 107 -18.07 -26.89 -3.79
CA LYS A 107 -17.13 -27.72 -3.05
C LYS A 107 -15.94 -28.10 -3.92
N GLU A 108 -16.19 -28.56 -5.13
CA GLU A 108 -15.16 -28.89 -6.12
C GLU A 108 -14.35 -27.64 -6.45
N SER A 109 -15.03 -26.50 -6.66
CA SER A 109 -14.35 -25.23 -6.99
C SER A 109 -13.41 -24.76 -5.88
N ILE A 110 -13.81 -24.91 -4.61
CA ILE A 110 -12.96 -24.59 -3.46
C ILE A 110 -11.80 -25.59 -3.33
N ALA A 111 -12.08 -26.89 -3.44
CA ALA A 111 -11.05 -27.92 -3.34
C ALA A 111 -9.99 -27.78 -4.45
N ASP A 112 -10.42 -27.55 -5.69
CA ASP A 112 -9.53 -27.34 -6.83
C ASP A 112 -8.67 -26.08 -6.67
N TYR A 113 -9.26 -25.00 -6.14
CA TYR A 113 -8.55 -23.75 -5.91
C TYR A 113 -7.43 -23.93 -4.89
N TRP A 114 -7.73 -24.44 -3.69
CA TRP A 114 -6.72 -24.64 -2.65
C TRP A 114 -5.73 -25.76 -2.97
N GLY A 115 -6.19 -26.82 -3.63
CA GLY A 115 -5.33 -27.92 -4.08
C GLY A 115 -4.26 -27.48 -5.08
N LYS A 116 -4.58 -26.54 -5.98
CA LYS A 116 -3.58 -25.93 -6.89
C LYS A 116 -2.57 -25.04 -6.18
N LEU A 117 -2.98 -24.42 -5.07
CA LEU A 117 -2.11 -23.59 -4.24
C LEU A 117 -1.20 -24.41 -3.29
N GLY A 118 -1.40 -25.73 -3.19
CA GLY A 118 -0.59 -26.60 -2.34
C GLY A 118 -0.79 -26.37 -0.84
N VAL A 119 -1.97 -25.86 -0.46
CA VAL A 119 -2.39 -25.62 0.94
C VAL A 119 -3.09 -26.83 1.52
#